data_AF-A0A3D1LC97-F1
#
_entry.id   AF-A0A3D1LC97-F1
#
_cell.length_a   1.000
_cell.length_b   1.000
_cell.length_c   1.000
_cell.angle_alpha   90.00
_cell.angle_beta   90.00
_cell.angle_gamma   90.00
#
_symmetry.space_group_name_H-M   'P 1'
#
loop_
_entity.id
_entity.type
_entity.pdbx_description
1 polymer ?
#
loop_
_entity_poly.entity_id
_entity_poly.type
_entity_poly.pdbx_seq_one_letter_code
_entity_poly.pdbx_strand_id
1 'polypeptide(L)' 'MNEPKRPASDAEWYCRKDPEADRFYEVFFEMCRKYHVRWCSASEKERAFIEEVTRVTYELDRATRLGLPTDSVRPAFAS' A
#
# COMPACT_ATOMS: atom_id res chain seq x y z
N MET A 1 -25.53 1.71 -21.98
CA MET A 1 -24.44 0.72 -21.81
C MET A 1 -23.18 1.43 -22.25
N ASN A 2 -22.29 1.84 -21.33
CA ASN A 2 -21.04 2.53 -21.70
C ASN A 2 -20.02 1.47 -22.12
N GLU A 3 -19.55 1.56 -23.37
CA GLU A 3 -18.53 0.67 -23.92
C GLU A 3 -17.18 0.96 -23.23
N PRO A 4 -16.43 -0.06 -22.76
CA PRO A 4 -15.13 0.18 -22.14
C PRO A 4 -14.17 0.73 -23.20
N LYS A 5 -13.65 1.94 -22.97
CA LYS A 5 -12.65 2.56 -23.83
C LYS A 5 -11.45 1.61 -23.95
N ARG A 6 -11.14 1.19 -25.18
CA ARG A 6 -9.93 0.43 -25.48
C ARG A 6 -8.70 1.25 -25.05
N PRO A 7 -7.72 0.63 -24.38
CA PRO A 7 -6.49 1.33 -24.05
C PRO A 7 -5.76 1.78 -25.33
N ALA A 8 -5.09 2.92 -25.26
CA ALA A 8 -4.32 3.53 -26.34
C ALA A 8 -3.10 2.69 -26.73
N SER A 9 -2.57 1.86 -25.82
CA SER A 9 -1.53 0.86 -26.10
C SER A 9 -1.51 -0.26 -25.05
N ASP A 10 -0.84 -1.37 -25.37
CA ASP A 10 -0.58 -2.48 -24.44
C ASP A 10 0.27 -2.05 -23.23
N ALA A 11 0.94 -0.91 -23.31
CA ALA A 11 1.76 -0.35 -22.24
C ALA A 11 1.02 0.69 -21.37
N GLU A 12 -0.20 1.10 -21.73
CA GLU A 12 -0.93 2.17 -21.03
C GLU A 12 -1.05 1.88 -19.53
N TRP A 13 -1.20 0.61 -19.14
CA TRP A 13 -1.26 0.20 -17.74
C TRP A 13 0.02 0.56 -16.95
N TYR A 14 1.21 0.42 -17.55
CA TYR A 14 2.48 0.81 -16.92
C TYR A 14 2.65 2.32 -16.79
N CYS A 15 2.10 3.08 -17.74
CA CYS A 15 2.21 4.54 -17.76
C CYS A 15 1.14 5.22 -16.91
N ARG A 16 0.11 4.49 -16.46
CA ARG A 16 -0.93 5.01 -15.60
C ARG A 16 -0.34 5.31 -14.23
N LYS A 17 -0.26 6.60 -13.89
CA LYS A 17 0.03 7.01 -12.52
C LYS A 17 -1.21 6.81 -11.66
N ASP A 18 -1.08 5.95 -10.66
CA ASP A 18 -2.03 5.83 -9.56
C ASP A 18 -1.40 6.45 -8.30
N PRO A 19 -1.83 7.67 -7.90
CA PRO A 19 -1.30 8.35 -6.73
C PRO A 19 -1.44 7.54 -5.43
N GLU A 20 -2.44 6.67 -5.32
CA GLU A 20 -2.61 5.83 -4.14
C GLU A 20 -1.64 4.64 -4.14
N ALA A 21 -1.33 4.08 -5.31
CA ALA A 21 -0.27 3.09 -5.44
C ALA A 21 1.11 3.69 -5.09
N ASP A 22 1.41 4.90 -5.58
CA ASP A 22 2.64 5.62 -5.26
C ASP A 22 2.77 5.83 -3.73
N ARG A 23 1.69 6.30 -3.08
CA ARG A 23 1.65 6.50 -1.62
C ARG A 23 1.83 5.20 -0.84
N PHE A 24 1.21 4.12 -1.28
CA PHE A 24 1.39 2.81 -0.66
C PHE A 24 2.86 2.38 -0.69
N TYR A 25 3.52 2.50 -1.84
CA TYR A 25 4.92 2.11 -1.96
C TYR A 25 5.87 3.03 -1.17
N GLU A 26 5.58 4.32 -1.07
CA GLU A 26 6.32 5.24 -0.19
C GLU A 26 6.30 4.74 1.27
N VAL A 27 5.11 4.43 1.80
CA VAL A 27 4.93 3.89 3.16
C VAL A 27 5.62 2.54 3.31
N PHE A 28 5.45 1.64 2.34
CA PHE A 28 6.08 0.32 2.35
C PHE A 28 7.60 0.38 2.45
N PHE A 29 8.25 1.21 1.62
CA PHE A 29 9.69 1.36 1.65
C PHE A 29 10.16 2.08 2.92
N GLU A 30 9.35 2.98 3.48
CA GLU A 30 9.61 3.57 4.79
C GLU A 30 9.60 2.51 5.90
N MET A 31 8.60 1.63 5.92
CA MET A 31 8.54 0.53 6.91
C MET A 31 9.72 -0.42 6.77
N CYS A 32 10.10 -0.79 5.54
CA CYS A 32 11.31 -1.59 5.29
C CYS A 32 12.55 -0.93 5.91
N ARG A 33 12.75 0.38 5.70
CA ARG A 33 13.88 1.13 6.26
C ARG A 33 13.82 1.21 7.79
N LYS A 34 12.65 1.54 8.34
CA LYS A 34 12.42 1.73 9.78
C LYS A 34 12.76 0.47 10.60
N TYR A 35 12.42 -0.70 10.08
CA TYR A 35 12.66 -1.98 10.74
C TYR A 35 13.89 -2.72 10.23
N HIS A 36 14.70 -2.08 9.37
CA HIS A 36 15.90 -2.65 8.77
C HIS A 36 15.67 -3.98 8.02
N VAL A 37 14.49 -4.14 7.43
CA VAL A 37 14.12 -5.34 6.66
C VAL A 37 14.47 -5.13 5.20
N ARG A 38 15.38 -5.96 4.68
CA ARG A 38 15.65 -6.05 3.23
C ARG A 38 14.65 -6.98 2.59
N TRP A 39 13.58 -6.41 2.01
CA TRP A 39 12.44 -7.17 1.47
C TRP A 39 12.80 -8.39 0.61
N CYS A 40 13.74 -8.23 -0.33
CA CYS A 40 14.14 -9.30 -1.24
C CYS A 40 14.70 -10.54 -0.53
N SER A 41 15.37 -10.36 0.61
CA SER A 41 15.98 -11.44 1.40
C SER A 41 15.27 -11.70 2.73
N ALA A 42 14.13 -11.04 2.97
CA ALA A 42 13.38 -11.18 4.21
C ALA A 42 12.75 -12.57 4.32
N SER A 43 12.76 -13.12 5.54
CA SER A 43 12.00 -14.33 5.88
C SER A 43 10.50 -14.10 5.74
N GLU A 44 9.71 -15.17 5.68
CA GLU A 44 8.24 -15.09 5.60
C GLU A 44 7.66 -14.31 6.78
N LYS A 45 8.20 -14.51 7.99
CA LYS A 45 7.76 -13.80 9.18
C LYS A 45 8.06 -12.30 9.11
N GLU A 46 9.23 -11.92 8.62
CA GLU A 46 9.59 -10.51 8.41
C GLU A 46 8.74 -9.87 7.31
N ARG A 47 8.44 -10.61 6.23
CA ARG A 47 7.54 -10.14 5.18
C ARG A 47 6.14 -9.88 5.71
N ALA A 48 5.55 -10.87 6.39
CA ALA A 48 4.23 -10.74 7.00
C ALA A 48 4.18 -9.58 8.01
N PHE A 49 5.24 -9.39 8.79
CA PHE A 49 5.36 -8.25 9.69
C PHE A 49 5.35 -6.92 8.94
N ILE A 50 6.20 -6.76 7.91
CA ILE A 50 6.28 -5.52 7.12
C ILE A 50 4.98 -5.24 6.37
N GLU A 51 4.34 -6.26 5.79
CA GLU A 51 3.03 -6.14 5.14
C GLU A 51 1.99 -5.59 6.11
N GLU A 52 1.90 -6.16 7.31
CA GLU A 52 0.89 -5.75 8.29
C GLU A 52 1.11 -4.33 8.80
N VAL A 53 2.35 -3.96 9.16
CA VAL A 53 2.63 -2.59 9.62
C VAL A 53 2.49 -1.57 8.48
N THR A 54 2.80 -1.95 7.25
CA THR A 54 2.57 -1.11 6.06
C THR A 54 1.08 -0.90 5.86
N ARG A 55 0.28 -1.96 5.88
CA ARG A 55 -1.18 -1.92 5.72
C ARG A 55 -1.80 -0.95 6.73
N VAL A 56 -1.52 -1.12 8.01
CA VAL A 56 -2.08 -0.28 9.07
C VAL A 56 -1.65 1.17 8.92
N THR A 57 -0.37 1.42 8.65
CA THR A 57 0.16 2.78 8.49
C THR A 57 -0.49 3.48 7.30
N TYR A 58 -0.57 2.79 6.16
CA TYR A 58 -1.19 3.32 4.95
C TYR A 58 -2.69 3.56 5.12
N GLU A 59 -3.43 2.65 5.75
CA GLU A 59 -4.86 2.83 6.00
C GLU A 59 -5.14 4.00 6.95
N LEU A 60 -4.33 4.19 8.00
CA LEU A 60 -4.43 5.34 8.90
C LEU A 60 -4.11 6.66 8.20
N ASP A 61 -3.02 6.69 7.41
CA ASP A 61 -2.67 7.86 6.58
C ASP A 61 -3.80 8.20 5.61
N ARG A 62 -4.30 7.21 4.87
CA ARG A 62 -5.39 7.39 3.92
C ARG A 62 -6.67 7.86 4.61
N ALA A 63 -7.05 7.26 5.74
CA ALA A 63 -8.21 7.69 6.51
C ALA A 63 -8.07 9.16 6.95
N THR A 64 -6.89 9.54 7.45
CA THR A 64 -6.59 10.92 7.86
C THR A 64 -6.70 11.88 6.68
N ARG A 65 -6.07 11.56 5.53
CA ARG A 65 -6.11 12.39 4.31
C ARG A 65 -7.52 12.57 3.75
N LEU A 66 -8.36 11.55 3.84
CA LEU A 66 -9.73 11.56 3.32
C LEU A 66 -10.78 12.02 4.35
N GLY A 67 -10.37 12.33 5.59
CA GLY A 67 -11.30 12.70 6.66
C GLY A 67 -12.22 11.54 7.09
N LEU A 68 -11.77 10.29 6.91
CA LEU A 68 -12.49 9.10 7.33
C LEU A 68 -12.16 8.73 8.78
N PRO A 69 -13.06 8.03 9.49
CA PRO A 69 -12.82 7.59 10.86
C PRO A 69 -11.62 6.63 10.95
N THR A 70 -10.60 7.01 11.72
CA THR A 70 -9.37 6.20 11.89
C THR A 70 -9.56 4.97 12.78
N ASP A 71 -10.59 4.98 13.62
CA ASP A 71 -11.00 3.87 14.47
C ASP A 71 -11.56 2.68 13.68
N SER A 72 -12.00 2.91 12.43
CA SER A 72 -12.40 1.85 11.51
C SER A 72 -11.23 1.03 10.94
N VAL A 73 -9.98 1.49 11.14
CA VAL A 73 -8.79 0.77 10.68
C VAL A 73 -8.52 -0.42 11.60
N ARG A 74 -8.44 -1.63 11.01
CA ARG A 74 -8.16 -2.86 11.76
C ARG A 74 -6.79 -2.74 12.45
N PRO A 75 -6.71 -2.92 13.79
CA PRO A 75 -5.45 -2.89 14.52
C PRO A 75 -4.44 -3.93 13.99
N ALA A 76 -3.15 -3.61 14.12
CA ALA A 76 -2.08 -4.53 13.76
C ALA A 76 -2.15 -5.80 14.61
N PHE A 77 -2.06 -6.97 13.96
CA PHE A 77 -1.98 -8.27 14.63
C PHE A 77 -3.16 -8.60 15.57
N ALA A 78 -4.32 -7.98 15.37
CA ALA A 78 -5.55 -8.37 16.07
C ALA A 78 -5.87 -9.84 15.79
N SER A 79 -6.16 -10.60 16.85
CA SER A 79 -6.63 -12.00 16.80
C SER A 79 -8.13 -12.08 16.53
#